data_AF-A0A7X7T983-F1
#
_entry.id   AF-A0A7X7T983-F1
#
_cell.length_a   1.000
_cell.length_b   1.000
_cell.length_c   1.000
_cell.angle_alpha   90.00
_cell.angle_beta   90.00
_cell.angle_gamma   90.00
#
_symmetry.space_group_name_H-M   'P 1'
#
loop_
_entity.id
_entity.type
_entity.pdbx_description
1 polymer ?
#
loop_
_entity_poly.entity_id
_entity_poly.type
_entity_poly.pdbx_seq_one_letter_code
_entity_poly.pdbx_strand_id
1 'polypeptide(L)'
;NCTLSMNQATRYGGAYNDGGTTLALNSILWNNTDTSNDLYRAQIHGLQKPRVEYSCVTGWTAIEGGIGNFDQVPLFINSGGGDFHLQSTAGRWNSSTGKWVYDKQTSRCIDAGSPSMVLGLETRDSANLRIDMGCYGGTAEASRTPAGWSLLADFANDGAVEIDDFATLSESWGIDHGWPIHPDLTRDGVVDLEDFLIFLDSWLGRTTWHL
;
A
#
# COMPACT_ATOMS: atom_id res chain seq x y z
N ASN A 1 -6.42 4.93 4.71
CA ASN A 1 -6.55 3.62 4.04
C ASN A 1 -8.00 3.44 3.59
N CYS A 2 -8.24 3.28 2.30
CA CYS A 2 -9.59 3.09 1.74
C CYS A 2 -9.57 1.96 0.71
N THR A 3 -10.72 1.31 0.49
CA THR A 3 -10.94 0.42 -0.66
C THR A 3 -12.08 0.97 -1.50
N LEU A 4 -11.80 1.39 -2.73
CA LEU A 4 -12.81 1.73 -3.73
C LEU A 4 -12.69 0.71 -4.84
N SER A 5 -13.69 -0.15 -4.99
CA SER A 5 -13.60 -1.24 -5.95
C SER A 5 -14.92 -1.52 -6.65
N MET A 6 -14.81 -1.84 -7.95
CA MET A 6 -15.93 -2.24 -8.82
C MET A 6 -17.04 -1.20 -8.95
N ASN A 7 -16.76 0.06 -8.63
CA ASN A 7 -17.70 1.14 -8.87
C ASN A 7 -17.78 1.42 -10.37
N GLN A 8 -18.98 1.78 -10.83
CA GLN A 8 -19.23 2.09 -12.24
C GLN A 8 -19.89 3.47 -12.34
N ALA A 9 -19.32 4.34 -13.16
CA ALA A 9 -19.88 5.67 -13.42
C ALA A 9 -19.71 6.04 -14.90
N THR A 10 -20.39 7.08 -15.36
CA THR A 10 -20.14 7.60 -16.72
C THR A 10 -18.71 8.14 -16.84
N ARG A 11 -18.19 8.75 -15.78
CA ARG A 11 -16.82 9.28 -15.67
C ARG A 11 -16.30 8.97 -14.28
N TYR A 12 -15.06 8.48 -14.20
CA TYR A 12 -14.30 8.27 -12.97
C TYR A 12 -15.03 7.39 -11.96
N GLY A 13 -15.07 6.08 -12.23
CA GLY A 13 -15.80 5.11 -11.40
C GLY A 13 -15.38 5.12 -9.94
N GLY A 14 -14.09 5.32 -9.65
CA GLY A 14 -13.56 5.36 -8.29
C GLY A 14 -13.71 6.73 -7.64
N ALA A 15 -12.61 7.49 -7.55
CA ALA A 15 -12.59 8.81 -6.92
C ALA A 15 -12.45 9.94 -7.95
N TYR A 16 -13.18 11.04 -7.73
CA TYR A 16 -13.02 12.27 -8.50
C TYR A 16 -12.82 13.47 -7.57
N ASN A 17 -11.76 14.23 -7.81
CA ASN A 17 -11.46 15.48 -7.11
C ASN A 17 -11.84 16.69 -7.99
N ASP A 18 -12.96 17.33 -7.65
CA ASP A 18 -13.46 18.53 -8.35
C ASP A 18 -12.78 19.84 -7.90
N GLY A 19 -11.92 19.77 -6.88
CA GLY A 19 -11.17 20.92 -6.38
C GLY A 19 -10.65 20.69 -4.95
N GLY A 20 -9.35 20.91 -4.75
CA GLY A 20 -8.67 20.74 -3.47
C GLY A 20 -7.48 19.78 -3.54
N THR A 21 -6.78 19.62 -2.41
CA THR A 21 -5.69 18.64 -2.28
C THR A 21 -6.25 17.28 -1.87
N THR A 22 -5.98 16.25 -2.66
CA THR A 22 -6.36 14.87 -2.37
C THR A 22 -5.12 14.00 -2.24
N LEU A 23 -5.06 13.22 -1.16
CA LEU A 23 -4.08 12.16 -0.96
C LEU A 23 -4.80 10.82 -0.82
N ALA A 24 -4.55 9.90 -1.75
CA ALA A 24 -4.85 8.48 -1.58
C ALA A 24 -3.60 7.79 -1.04
N LEU A 25 -3.62 7.42 0.24
CA LEU A 25 -2.54 6.74 0.95
C LEU A 25 -3.01 5.37 1.44
N ASN A 26 -2.17 4.33 1.29
CA ASN A 26 -2.45 2.98 1.80
C ASN A 26 -3.80 2.46 1.32
N SER A 27 -4.14 2.74 0.08
CA SER A 27 -5.48 2.53 -0.46
C SER A 27 -5.46 1.54 -1.60
N ILE A 28 -6.60 0.89 -1.80
CA ILE A 28 -6.82 -0.01 -2.94
C ILE A 28 -7.90 0.61 -3.81
N LEU A 29 -7.54 1.02 -5.02
CA LEU A 29 -8.43 1.58 -6.02
C LEU A 29 -8.47 0.60 -7.20
N TRP A 30 -9.41 -0.33 -7.16
CA TRP A 30 -9.33 -1.54 -7.97
C TRP A 30 -10.57 -1.84 -8.79
N ASN A 31 -10.38 -2.03 -10.11
CA ASN A 31 -11.41 -2.43 -11.04
C ASN A 31 -12.64 -1.50 -11.04
N ASN A 32 -12.45 -0.21 -10.72
CA ASN A 32 -13.48 0.79 -10.99
C ASN A 32 -13.49 1.06 -12.49
N THR A 33 -14.67 1.29 -13.07
CA THR A 33 -14.82 1.47 -14.51
C THR A 33 -15.59 2.73 -14.83
N ASP A 34 -15.25 3.37 -15.94
CA ASP A 34 -16.09 4.38 -16.55
C ASP A 34 -16.25 4.16 -18.06
N THR A 35 -16.85 5.12 -18.76
CA THR A 35 -16.99 5.04 -20.22
C THR A 35 -15.71 5.34 -20.98
N SER A 36 -14.64 5.75 -20.28
CA SER A 36 -13.32 5.89 -20.88
C SER A 36 -12.63 4.53 -20.94
N ASN A 37 -11.67 4.39 -21.86
CA ASN A 37 -10.80 3.20 -21.91
C ASN A 37 -9.51 3.42 -21.09
N ASP A 38 -9.49 4.40 -20.18
CA ASP A 38 -8.32 4.70 -19.36
C ASP A 38 -8.45 4.02 -18.00
N LEU A 39 -7.66 2.96 -17.82
CA LEU A 39 -7.72 2.11 -16.64
C LEU A 39 -7.40 2.88 -15.35
N TYR A 40 -6.39 3.76 -15.38
CA TYR A 40 -5.95 4.52 -14.21
C TYR A 40 -6.93 5.64 -13.87
N ARG A 41 -7.36 6.41 -14.87
CA ARG A 41 -8.29 7.53 -14.65
C ARG A 41 -9.65 7.06 -14.13
N ALA A 42 -10.08 5.85 -14.48
CA ALA A 42 -11.29 5.27 -13.91
C ALA A 42 -11.15 5.02 -12.39
N GLN A 43 -9.94 4.86 -11.85
CA GLN A 43 -9.69 4.64 -10.42
C GLN A 43 -9.69 5.94 -9.64
N ILE A 44 -8.93 6.94 -10.10
CA ILE A 44 -8.81 8.23 -9.44
C ILE A 44 -8.43 9.31 -10.44
N HIS A 45 -9.19 10.41 -10.45
CA HIS A 45 -8.94 11.56 -11.31
C HIS A 45 -9.31 12.87 -10.60
N GLY A 46 -8.92 14.00 -11.17
CA GLY A 46 -9.34 15.30 -10.69
C GLY A 46 -8.92 16.44 -11.61
N LEU A 47 -9.49 17.63 -11.37
CA LEU A 47 -9.04 18.87 -12.03
C LEU A 47 -7.61 19.22 -11.62
N GLN A 48 -7.28 18.97 -10.35
CA GLN A 48 -5.91 18.89 -9.86
C GLN A 48 -5.54 17.42 -9.70
N LYS A 49 -4.37 17.01 -10.20
CA LYS A 49 -3.91 15.62 -10.12
C LYS A 49 -3.83 15.19 -8.65
N PRO A 50 -4.61 14.18 -8.22
CA PRO A 50 -4.52 13.65 -6.86
C PRO A 50 -3.14 13.06 -6.59
N ARG A 51 -2.65 13.21 -5.37
CA ARG A 51 -1.46 12.50 -4.90
C ARG A 51 -1.88 11.08 -4.50
N VAL A 52 -1.14 10.09 -4.97
CA VAL A 52 -1.39 8.67 -4.71
C VAL A 52 -0.08 8.07 -4.25
N GLU A 53 -0.05 7.45 -3.09
CA GLU A 53 1.17 6.88 -2.50
C GLU A 53 0.83 5.59 -1.76
N TYR A 54 1.77 4.64 -1.78
CA TYR A 54 1.65 3.33 -1.16
C TYR A 54 0.26 2.71 -1.39
N SER A 55 -0.19 2.71 -2.64
CA SER A 55 -1.54 2.30 -3.01
C SER A 55 -1.53 1.32 -4.18
N CYS A 56 -2.46 0.38 -4.14
CA CYS A 56 -2.68 -0.57 -5.21
C CYS A 56 -3.75 -0.02 -6.16
N VAL A 57 -3.38 0.29 -7.40
CA VAL A 57 -4.25 1.02 -8.33
C VAL A 57 -4.24 0.39 -9.71
N THR A 58 -5.42 -0.02 -10.19
CA THR A 58 -5.56 -0.58 -11.54
C THR A 58 -5.08 0.41 -12.60
N GLY A 59 -4.23 -0.04 -13.52
CA GLY A 59 -3.67 0.77 -14.59
C GLY A 59 -2.54 1.70 -14.15
N TRP A 60 -2.09 1.65 -12.89
CA TRP A 60 -0.95 2.46 -12.45
C TRP A 60 0.32 2.07 -13.20
N THR A 61 1.09 3.09 -13.56
CA THR A 61 2.43 2.96 -14.12
C THR A 61 3.31 4.05 -13.50
N ALA A 62 4.63 3.91 -13.61
CA ALA A 62 5.57 4.91 -13.11
C ALA A 62 5.35 6.33 -13.67
N ILE A 63 4.70 6.47 -14.84
CA ILE A 63 4.34 7.78 -15.43
C ILE A 63 3.34 8.53 -14.53
N GLU A 64 2.52 7.81 -13.78
CA GLU A 64 1.58 8.44 -12.85
C GLU A 64 2.27 8.99 -11.60
N GLY A 65 3.48 8.52 -11.30
CA GLY A 65 4.26 8.91 -10.15
C GLY A 65 3.66 8.42 -8.83
N GLY A 66 4.15 9.02 -7.74
CA GLY A 66 3.84 8.60 -6.39
C GLY A 66 4.64 7.37 -5.97
N ILE A 67 5.07 7.36 -4.71
CA ILE A 67 5.94 6.32 -4.17
C ILE A 67 5.17 5.06 -3.79
N GLY A 68 5.78 3.89 -3.95
CA GLY A 68 5.29 2.61 -3.43
C GLY A 68 3.95 2.14 -4.01
N ASN A 69 3.50 2.75 -5.11
CA ASN A 69 2.30 2.34 -5.81
C ASN A 69 2.59 1.15 -6.73
N PHE A 70 1.57 0.33 -6.99
CA PHE A 70 1.68 -0.74 -7.98
C PHE A 70 0.30 -1.14 -8.54
N ASP A 71 0.31 -1.82 -9.69
CA ASP A 71 -0.85 -2.41 -10.33
C ASP A 71 -0.75 -3.95 -10.26
N GLN A 72 -1.23 -4.54 -9.16
CA GLN A 72 -1.32 -5.98 -9.01
C GLN A 72 -2.67 -6.37 -8.42
N VAL A 73 -3.22 -7.51 -8.82
CA VAL A 73 -4.53 -7.96 -8.33
C VAL A 73 -4.51 -8.04 -6.80
N PRO A 74 -5.40 -7.32 -6.07
CA PRO A 74 -5.40 -7.29 -4.60
C PRO A 74 -5.73 -8.63 -3.94
N LEU A 75 -6.21 -9.62 -4.69
CA LEU A 75 -6.65 -10.92 -4.18
C LEU A 75 -7.67 -10.80 -3.05
N PHE A 76 -8.72 -10.00 -3.27
CA PHE A 76 -9.88 -9.99 -2.40
C PHE A 76 -10.56 -11.35 -2.38
N ILE A 77 -11.16 -11.70 -1.25
CA ILE A 77 -11.86 -12.98 -1.09
C ILE A 77 -13.15 -13.02 -1.88
N ASN A 78 -13.98 -12.00 -1.71
CA ASN A 78 -15.24 -11.87 -2.42
C ASN A 78 -15.67 -10.41 -2.43
N SER A 79 -15.01 -9.61 -3.27
CA SER A 79 -15.35 -8.19 -3.44
C SER A 79 -16.83 -8.01 -3.83
N GLY A 80 -17.38 -8.91 -4.66
CA GLY A 80 -18.80 -8.86 -5.07
C GLY A 80 -19.79 -9.09 -3.93
N GLY A 81 -19.36 -9.80 -2.89
CA GLY A 81 -20.10 -9.99 -1.64
C GLY A 81 -19.70 -9.01 -0.52
N GLY A 82 -18.82 -8.04 -0.80
CA GLY A 82 -18.33 -7.07 0.18
C GLY A 82 -17.22 -7.58 1.11
N ASP A 83 -16.67 -8.77 0.89
CA ASP A 83 -15.50 -9.28 1.62
C ASP A 83 -14.21 -8.86 0.90
N PHE A 84 -13.67 -7.72 1.35
CA PHE A 84 -12.43 -7.12 0.86
C PHE A 84 -11.20 -7.53 1.67
N HIS A 85 -11.29 -8.55 2.53
CA HIS A 85 -10.08 -9.09 3.14
C HIS A 85 -9.16 -9.65 2.06
N LEU A 86 -7.85 -9.51 2.29
CA LEU A 86 -6.80 -9.93 1.38
C LEU A 86 -6.47 -11.41 1.61
N GLN A 87 -6.23 -12.17 0.56
CA GLN A 87 -5.75 -13.54 0.72
C GLN A 87 -4.35 -13.57 1.36
N SER A 88 -4.13 -14.50 2.29
CA SER A 88 -2.82 -14.71 2.91
C SER A 88 -2.53 -16.18 3.22
N THR A 89 -1.35 -16.66 2.82
CA THR A 89 -0.83 -17.97 3.24
C THR A 89 -0.47 -18.03 4.72
N ALA A 90 -0.27 -16.88 5.40
CA ALA A 90 -0.03 -16.80 6.84
C ALA A 90 -1.32 -16.62 7.66
N GLY A 91 -2.44 -16.38 6.98
CA GLY A 91 -3.77 -16.37 7.57
C GLY A 91 -4.49 -15.04 7.33
N ARG A 92 -5.70 -15.14 6.78
CA ARG A 92 -6.66 -14.06 6.66
C ARG A 92 -7.75 -14.19 7.72
N TRP A 93 -8.25 -13.07 8.22
CA TRP A 93 -9.39 -13.07 9.11
C TRP A 93 -10.68 -13.47 8.38
N ASN A 94 -11.46 -14.37 8.99
CA ASN A 94 -12.80 -14.73 8.52
C ASN A 94 -13.84 -14.27 9.54
N SER A 95 -14.49 -13.14 9.27
CA SER A 95 -15.47 -12.52 10.16
C SER A 95 -16.70 -13.39 10.44
N SER A 96 -17.05 -14.34 9.55
CA SER A 96 -18.18 -15.26 9.79
C SER A 96 -17.89 -16.33 10.84
N THR A 97 -16.61 -16.67 11.04
CA THR A 97 -16.19 -17.72 11.98
C THR A 97 -15.35 -17.18 13.15
N GLY A 98 -14.87 -15.94 13.07
CA GLY A 98 -13.96 -15.33 14.04
C GLY A 98 -12.61 -16.04 14.12
N LYS A 99 -12.11 -16.56 12.99
CA LYS A 99 -10.88 -17.37 12.92
C LYS A 99 -10.01 -16.97 11.74
N TRP A 100 -8.71 -17.24 11.88
CA TRP A 100 -7.74 -17.17 10.78
C TRP A 100 -7.90 -18.37 9.84
N VAL A 101 -7.95 -18.10 8.55
CA VAL A 101 -8.01 -19.09 7.47
C VAL A 101 -6.80 -18.89 6.57
N TYR A 102 -6.13 -19.99 6.20
CA TYR A 102 -4.92 -19.95 5.39
C TYR A 102 -5.27 -20.13 3.91
N ASP A 103 -4.89 -19.16 3.09
CA ASP A 103 -5.14 -19.16 1.65
C ASP A 103 -3.97 -19.77 0.88
N LYS A 104 -4.15 -19.94 -0.44
CA LYS A 104 -3.12 -20.50 -1.34
C LYS A 104 -2.18 -19.45 -1.92
N GLN A 105 -2.56 -18.18 -1.83
CA GLN A 105 -1.82 -17.05 -2.36
C GLN A 105 -1.79 -15.95 -1.30
N THR A 106 -0.81 -15.07 -1.42
CA THR A 106 -0.69 -13.89 -0.56
C THR A 106 -0.78 -12.65 -1.43
N SER A 107 -1.66 -11.73 -1.05
CA SER A 107 -1.78 -10.43 -1.71
C SER A 107 -0.52 -9.60 -1.54
N ARG A 108 -0.10 -8.91 -2.60
CA ARG A 108 0.95 -7.88 -2.53
C ARG A 108 0.50 -6.62 -1.79
N CYS A 109 -0.80 -6.48 -1.48
CA CYS A 109 -1.33 -5.39 -0.66
C CYS A 109 -1.11 -5.62 0.85
N ILE A 110 -0.69 -6.83 1.27
CA ILE A 110 -0.34 -7.13 2.65
C ILE A 110 1.06 -6.60 2.93
N ASP A 111 1.21 -5.87 4.03
CA ASP A 111 2.46 -5.30 4.51
C ASP A 111 3.19 -4.46 3.44
N ALA A 112 2.40 -3.60 2.77
CA ALA A 112 2.85 -2.81 1.64
C ALA A 112 2.43 -1.33 1.72
N GLY A 113 1.62 -0.95 2.71
CA GLY A 113 1.32 0.46 3.00
C GLY A 113 2.56 1.21 3.48
N SER A 114 2.46 2.52 3.66
CA SER A 114 3.56 3.40 4.06
C SER A 114 4.34 2.86 5.27
N PRO A 115 5.69 2.84 5.21
CA PRO A 115 6.53 2.42 6.33
C PRO A 115 6.47 3.42 7.50
N SER A 116 6.15 4.67 7.22
CA SER A 116 6.01 5.76 8.20
C SER A 116 4.71 5.71 8.98
N MET A 117 3.81 4.78 8.66
CA MET A 117 2.59 4.55 9.42
C MET A 117 2.76 3.40 10.41
N VAL A 118 2.25 3.59 11.62
CA VAL A 118 2.15 2.52 12.62
C VAL A 118 1.11 1.48 12.18
N LEU A 119 1.32 0.22 12.59
CA LEU A 119 0.43 -0.91 12.30
C LEU A 119 -1.00 -0.78 12.87
N GLY A 120 -1.29 0.20 13.72
CA GLY A 120 -2.59 0.29 14.39
C GLY A 120 -2.90 -0.97 15.20
N LEU A 121 -4.01 -1.63 14.87
CA LEU A 121 -4.53 -2.86 15.50
C LEU A 121 -4.14 -4.15 14.77
N GLU A 122 -3.33 -4.08 13.71
CA GLU A 122 -2.88 -5.29 13.03
C GLU A 122 -2.06 -6.20 13.96
N THR A 123 -1.93 -7.47 13.58
CA THR A 123 -1.12 -8.43 14.35
C THR A 123 0.32 -7.94 14.42
N ARG A 124 0.87 -7.83 15.63
CA ARG A 124 2.26 -7.44 15.88
C ARG A 124 3.11 -8.68 16.06
N ASP A 125 3.84 -9.05 15.03
CA ASP A 125 4.85 -10.09 15.08
C ASP A 125 6.07 -9.66 14.25
N SER A 126 7.10 -10.52 14.16
CA SER A 126 8.34 -10.19 13.46
C SER A 126 8.20 -10.15 11.93
N ALA A 127 7.09 -10.65 11.38
CA ALA A 127 6.84 -10.65 9.94
C ALA A 127 6.07 -9.41 9.48
N ASN A 128 5.21 -8.84 10.32
CA ASN A 128 4.43 -7.65 9.98
C ASN A 128 5.20 -6.35 10.30
N LEU A 129 5.70 -5.67 9.26
CA LEU A 129 6.60 -4.51 9.36
C LEU A 129 5.89 -3.17 9.08
N ARG A 130 4.93 -3.18 8.15
CA ARG A 130 4.19 -2.05 7.60
C ARG A 130 2.71 -2.39 7.54
N ILE A 131 1.90 -1.34 7.59
CA ILE A 131 0.44 -1.46 7.56
C ILE A 131 -0.03 -2.07 6.22
N ASP A 132 -1.06 -2.91 6.24
CA ASP A 132 -1.72 -3.40 5.02
C ASP A 132 -2.36 -2.22 4.26
N MET A 133 -2.46 -2.35 2.93
CA MET A 133 -3.27 -1.44 2.12
C MET A 133 -4.76 -1.80 2.20
N GLY A 134 -5.62 -0.80 1.99
CA GLY A 134 -7.06 -0.98 1.87
C GLY A 134 -7.81 -0.87 3.19
N CYS A 135 -9.13 -1.09 3.15
CA CYS A 135 -10.05 -0.82 4.27
C CYS A 135 -9.77 -1.60 5.56
N TYR A 136 -9.08 -2.74 5.48
CA TYR A 136 -8.71 -3.54 6.64
C TYR A 136 -7.33 -3.21 7.20
N GLY A 137 -6.50 -2.46 6.46
CA GLY A 137 -5.21 -2.01 6.95
C GLY A 137 -5.33 -1.13 8.19
N GLY A 138 -4.54 -1.44 9.21
CA GLY A 138 -4.58 -0.81 10.53
C GLY A 138 -5.63 -1.40 11.47
N THR A 139 -6.41 -2.39 11.03
CA THR A 139 -7.49 -3.01 11.83
C THR A 139 -7.08 -4.36 12.42
N ALA A 140 -7.82 -4.84 13.41
CA ALA A 140 -7.60 -6.16 14.01
C ALA A 140 -7.92 -7.33 13.04
N GLU A 141 -8.57 -7.04 11.92
CA GLU A 141 -8.96 -8.01 10.89
C GLU A 141 -8.02 -8.01 9.68
N ALA A 142 -6.98 -7.16 9.67
CA ALA A 142 -5.94 -7.16 8.64
C ALA A 142 -5.30 -8.54 8.49
N SER A 143 -4.86 -8.87 7.28
CA SER A 143 -4.36 -10.21 7.00
C SER A 143 -2.95 -10.35 7.56
N ARG A 144 -2.58 -11.56 7.97
CA ARG A 144 -1.25 -11.79 8.54
C ARG A 144 -0.20 -11.83 7.45
N THR A 145 0.97 -11.31 7.75
CA THR A 145 2.12 -11.28 6.84
C THR A 145 2.91 -12.60 6.93
N PRO A 146 3.20 -13.27 5.80
CA PRO A 146 4.17 -14.36 5.79
C PRO A 146 5.59 -13.88 6.12
N ALA A 147 6.39 -14.74 6.74
CA ALA A 147 7.79 -14.40 7.03
C ALA A 147 8.57 -14.07 5.73
N GLY A 148 9.31 -12.96 5.72
CA GLY A 148 10.08 -12.49 4.57
C GLY A 148 9.24 -11.99 3.40
N TRP A 149 7.98 -11.61 3.62
CA TRP A 149 7.10 -11.09 2.58
C TRP A 149 7.33 -9.60 2.26
N SER A 150 7.82 -8.85 3.24
CA SER A 150 8.01 -7.40 3.19
C SER A 150 9.41 -7.04 3.72
N LEU A 151 9.85 -5.84 3.38
CA LEU A 151 11.00 -5.18 3.96
C LEU A 151 10.56 -3.77 4.36
N LEU A 152 10.94 -3.33 5.56
CA LEU A 152 10.53 -2.02 6.07
C LEU A 152 11.07 -0.87 5.18
N ALA A 153 12.26 -1.07 4.62
CA ALA A 153 12.98 -0.08 3.81
C ALA A 153 12.78 -0.22 2.29
N ASP A 154 11.89 -1.12 1.82
CA ASP A 154 11.53 -1.27 0.40
C ASP A 154 10.43 -0.25 0.05
N PHE A 155 10.82 0.99 -0.19
CA PHE A 155 9.90 2.10 -0.44
C PHE A 155 9.24 2.02 -1.81
N ALA A 156 9.94 1.43 -2.79
CA ALA A 156 9.40 1.18 -4.12
C ALA A 156 8.33 0.09 -4.15
N ASN A 157 8.23 -0.76 -3.11
CA ASN A 157 7.40 -1.96 -3.05
C ASN A 157 7.73 -2.98 -4.15
N ASP A 158 8.99 -3.06 -4.58
CA ASP A 158 9.47 -3.93 -5.66
C ASP A 158 10.20 -5.20 -5.16
N GLY A 159 10.27 -5.36 -3.83
CA GLY A 159 10.75 -6.55 -3.17
C GLY A 159 12.23 -6.51 -2.84
N ALA A 160 12.88 -5.38 -3.07
CA ALA A 160 14.27 -5.12 -2.84
C ALA A 160 14.47 -3.89 -1.94
N VAL A 161 15.58 -3.84 -1.21
CA VAL A 161 16.10 -2.58 -0.67
C VAL A 161 17.37 -2.25 -1.42
N GLU A 162 17.29 -1.29 -2.34
CA GLU A 162 18.39 -0.92 -3.22
C GLU A 162 18.44 0.58 -3.54
N ILE A 163 19.12 0.93 -4.62
CA ILE A 163 19.47 2.32 -4.91
C ILE A 163 18.24 3.21 -5.12
N ASP A 164 17.13 2.65 -5.60
CA ASP A 164 15.88 3.38 -5.79
C ASP A 164 15.24 3.76 -4.44
N ASP A 165 15.36 2.90 -3.43
CA ASP A 165 14.94 3.20 -2.06
C ASP A 165 15.88 4.19 -1.38
N PHE A 166 17.19 4.07 -1.64
CA PHE A 166 18.15 5.07 -1.16
C PHE A 166 17.88 6.45 -1.78
N ALA A 167 17.56 6.51 -3.07
CA ALA A 167 17.20 7.76 -3.75
C ALA A 167 16.00 8.42 -3.05
N THR A 168 14.94 7.64 -2.80
CA THR A 168 13.79 8.10 -2.00
C THR A 168 14.21 8.67 -0.65
N LEU A 169 14.99 7.94 0.13
CA LEU A 169 15.42 8.39 1.46
C LEU A 169 16.25 9.67 1.39
N SER A 170 17.15 9.76 0.40
CA SER A 170 18.01 10.93 0.20
C SER A 170 17.24 12.17 -0.24
N GLU A 171 16.19 12.01 -1.04
CA GLU A 171 15.32 13.11 -1.49
C GLU A 171 14.49 13.71 -0.36
N SER A 172 14.33 12.97 0.74
CA SER A 172 13.53 13.39 1.88
C SER A 172 14.33 13.85 3.10
N TRP A 173 15.66 13.85 2.99
CA TRP A 173 16.57 14.16 4.09
C TRP A 173 16.35 15.54 4.70
N GLY A 174 15.93 15.59 5.97
CA GLY A 174 15.74 16.85 6.71
C GLY A 174 14.69 17.80 6.11
N ILE A 175 13.78 17.29 5.27
CA ILE A 175 12.70 18.07 4.65
C ILE A 175 11.36 17.73 5.33
N ASP A 176 10.61 18.76 5.73
CA ASP A 176 9.19 18.61 6.06
C ASP A 176 8.38 18.56 4.75
N HIS A 177 8.00 17.34 4.33
CA HIS A 177 7.18 17.12 3.13
C HIS A 177 5.69 17.40 3.35
N GLY A 178 5.28 17.79 4.56
CA GLY A 178 3.89 17.70 4.98
C GLY A 178 3.45 16.24 5.15
N TRP A 179 2.35 16.03 5.87
CA TRP A 179 1.95 14.66 6.25
C TRP A 179 1.40 13.85 5.07
N PRO A 180 1.71 12.54 5.01
CA PRO A 180 2.78 11.83 5.72
C PRO A 180 4.19 12.17 5.21
N ILE A 181 5.16 12.17 6.13
CA ILE A 181 6.59 12.29 5.82
C ILE A 181 7.09 10.90 5.48
N HIS A 182 7.74 10.74 4.32
CA HIS A 182 8.34 9.49 3.88
C HIS A 182 9.81 9.72 3.53
N PRO A 183 10.69 8.72 3.70
CA PRO A 183 10.48 7.48 4.43
C PRO A 183 10.96 7.63 5.89
N ASP A 184 10.16 8.27 6.74
CA ASP A 184 10.39 8.31 8.20
C ASP A 184 10.14 6.90 8.75
N LEU A 185 11.20 6.15 9.04
CA LEU A 185 11.19 4.75 9.47
C LEU A 185 11.08 4.61 10.98
N THR A 186 11.65 5.56 11.72
CA THR A 186 11.52 5.65 13.19
C THR A 186 10.13 6.12 13.62
N ARG A 187 9.42 6.81 12.72
CA ARG A 187 8.11 7.44 12.90
C ARG A 187 8.14 8.59 13.90
N ASP A 188 9.24 9.32 13.94
CA ASP A 188 9.48 10.42 14.86
C ASP A 188 9.16 11.82 14.27
N GLY A 189 8.80 11.86 12.98
CA GLY A 189 8.42 13.06 12.26
C GLY A 189 9.57 13.76 11.52
N VAL A 190 10.75 13.15 11.43
CA VAL A 190 11.85 13.64 10.60
C VAL A 190 12.48 12.48 9.83
N VAL A 191 13.13 12.77 8.70
CA VAL A 191 14.00 11.81 8.01
C VAL A 191 15.44 12.18 8.30
N ASP A 192 16.13 11.37 9.09
CA ASP A 192 17.50 11.64 9.53
C ASP A 192 18.40 10.38 9.62
N LEU A 193 19.50 10.49 10.39
CA LEU A 193 20.47 9.41 10.55
C LEU A 193 19.87 8.17 11.22
N GLU A 194 18.86 8.30 12.07
CA GLU A 194 18.23 7.15 12.70
C GLU A 194 17.45 6.32 11.68
N ASP A 195 16.73 6.96 10.75
CA ASP A 195 16.08 6.27 9.64
C ASP A 195 17.10 5.62 8.70
N PHE A 196 18.19 6.31 8.42
CA PHE A 196 19.25 5.76 7.57
C PHE A 196 19.90 4.51 8.20
N LEU A 197 20.03 4.46 9.52
CA LEU A 197 20.54 3.26 10.20
C LEU A 197 19.58 2.06 10.05
N ILE A 198 18.26 2.29 10.14
CA ILE A 198 17.26 1.25 9.89
C ILE A 198 17.30 0.80 8.43
N PHE A 199 17.43 1.75 7.50
CA PHE A 199 17.59 1.46 6.08
C PHE A 199 18.79 0.53 5.81
N LEU A 200 19.95 0.85 6.40
CA LEU A 200 21.18 0.07 6.23
C LEU A 200 21.08 -1.35 6.79
N ASP A 201 20.28 -1.59 7.83
CA ASP A 201 20.05 -2.95 8.38
C ASP A 201 19.40 -3.89 7.36
N SER A 202 18.63 -3.33 6.42
CA SER A 202 17.96 -4.08 5.35
C SER A 202 18.60 -3.90 3.98
N TRP A 203 19.74 -3.21 3.85
CA TRP A 203 20.37 -2.91 2.56
C TRP A 203 20.69 -4.19 1.76
N LEU A 204 20.28 -4.22 0.49
CA LEU A 204 20.33 -5.39 -0.40
C LEU A 204 19.47 -6.58 0.07
N GLY A 205 18.60 -6.38 1.06
CA GLY A 205 17.59 -7.33 1.45
C GLY A 205 16.63 -7.59 0.28
N ARG A 206 16.20 -8.85 0.15
CA ARG A 206 15.22 -9.28 -0.85
C ARG A 206 14.10 -10.05 -0.17
N THR A 207 12.88 -9.80 -0.60
CA THR A 207 11.69 -10.53 -0.17
C THR A 207 11.64 -11.92 -0.83
N THR A 208 10.80 -12.80 -0.28
CA THR A 208 10.62 -14.18 -0.76
C THR A 208 10.05 -14.31 -2.18
N TRP A 209 9.48 -13.24 -2.74
CA TRP A 209 8.87 -13.21 -4.06
C TRP A 209 9.66 -12.33 -5.05
N HIS A 210 10.73 -11.67 -4.59
CA HIS A 210 11.64 -10.94 -5.47
C HIS A 210 12.46 -11.94 -6.31
N LEU A 211 12.50 -11.73 -7.63
CA LEU A 211 13.12 -12.64 -8.60
C LEU A 211 14.58 -12.30 -8.88
#